data_AF-A0A9W8DAY1-F1
#
_entry.id   AF-A0A9W8DAY1-F1
#
_cell.length_a   1.000
_cell.length_b   1.000
_cell.length_c   1.000
_cell.angle_alpha   90.00
_cell.angle_beta   90.00
_cell.angle_gamma   90.00
#
_symmetry.space_group_name_H-M   'P 1'
#
loop_
_entity.id
_entity.type
_entity.pdbx_description
1 polymer ?
#
loop_
_entity_poly.entity_id
_entity_poly.type
_entity_poly.pdbx_seq_one_letter_code
_entity_poly.pdbx_strand_id
1 'polypeptide(L)'
;MASGIGYRGTNRCFPFWEDFQQCYFSSTEKARADCVPARDDYLECLHHFKEIARVRAIQTVERNNYAKNKANGTDHKIISLAGSDQNS
;
A
#
# COMPACT_ATOMS: atom_id res chain seq x y z
N MET A 1 -21.50 3.86 -8.96
CA MET A 1 -22.28 3.49 -7.77
C MET A 1 -21.46 2.49 -6.98
N ALA A 2 -21.08 2.88 -5.77
CA ALA A 2 -19.91 2.37 -5.03
C ALA A 2 -20.33 1.36 -3.95
N SER A 3 -20.97 0.27 -4.35
CA SER A 3 -21.60 -0.70 -3.43
C SER A 3 -20.65 -1.76 -2.85
N GLY A 4 -19.33 -1.54 -2.91
CA GLY A 4 -18.38 -2.50 -2.33
C GLY A 4 -18.20 -3.80 -3.10
N ILE A 5 -18.88 -4.01 -4.23
CA ILE A 5 -18.83 -5.25 -5.02
C ILE A 5 -18.01 -5.03 -6.30
N GLY A 6 -16.93 -5.79 -6.44
CA GLY A 6 -16.11 -5.91 -7.65
C GLY A 6 -16.36 -7.21 -8.42
N TYR A 7 -15.53 -7.47 -9.43
CA TYR A 7 -15.71 -8.58 -10.38
C TYR A 7 -15.75 -9.98 -9.74
N ARG A 8 -15.09 -10.18 -8.60
CA ARG A 8 -15.01 -11.46 -7.88
C ARG A 8 -15.77 -11.48 -6.54
N GLY A 9 -16.69 -10.54 -6.32
CA GLY A 9 -17.37 -10.36 -5.03
C GLY A 9 -16.92 -9.07 -4.34
N THR A 10 -16.79 -9.06 -3.02
CA THR A 10 -16.39 -7.85 -2.28
C THR A 10 -15.07 -7.28 -2.79
N ASN A 11 -15.00 -5.97 -2.98
CA ASN A 11 -13.80 -5.30 -3.45
C ASN A 11 -12.67 -5.41 -2.41
N ARG A 12 -11.41 -5.40 -2.87
CA ARG A 12 -10.23 -5.62 -2.01
C ARG A 12 -10.11 -4.63 -0.85
N CYS A 13 -10.54 -3.38 -1.07
CA CYS A 13 -10.37 -2.28 -0.12
C CYS A 13 -11.66 -1.91 0.62
N PHE A 14 -12.67 -2.78 0.58
CA PHE A 14 -13.99 -2.51 1.16
C PHE A 14 -13.93 -2.40 2.69
N PRO A 15 -13.15 -3.23 3.41
CA PRO A 15 -13.03 -3.09 4.86
C PRO A 15 -12.52 -1.69 5.28
N PHE A 16 -11.50 -1.17 4.59
CA PHE A 16 -10.99 0.19 4.86
C PHE A 16 -12.01 1.29 4.55
N TRP A 17 -12.82 1.09 3.51
CA TRP A 17 -13.92 1.98 3.21
C TRP A 17 -14.99 1.95 4.30
N GLU A 18 -15.33 0.78 4.81
CA GLU A 18 -16.28 0.60 5.90
C GLU A 18 -15.81 1.32 7.17
N ASP A 19 -14.54 1.15 7.55
CA ASP A 19 -13.95 1.81 8.72
C ASP A 19 -14.00 3.34 8.60
N PHE A 20 -13.69 3.87 7.41
CA PHE A 20 -13.81 5.30 7.14
C PHE A 20 -15.26 5.78 7.24
N GLN A 21 -16.21 5.03 6.68
CA GLN A 21 -17.64 5.37 6.74
C GLN A 21 -18.16 5.35 8.18
N GLN A 22 -17.80 4.34 8.97
CA GLN A 22 -18.17 4.25 10.38
C GLN A 22 -17.67 5.46 11.16
N CYS A 23 -16.41 5.88 10.95
CA CYS A 23 -15.87 7.08 11.58
C CYS A 23 -16.57 8.37 11.07
N TYR A 24 -16.79 8.49 9.77
CA TYR A 24 -17.36 9.68 9.15
C TYR A 24 -18.83 9.92 9.53
N PHE A 25 -19.61 8.84 9.69
CA PHE A 25 -21.03 8.92 10.07
C PHE A 25 -21.23 9.07 11.58
N SER A 26 -20.31 8.58 12.40
CA SER A 26 -20.36 8.76 13.87
C SER A 26 -19.84 10.12 14.33
N SER A 27 -19.11 10.85 13.49
CA SER A 27 -18.49 12.14 13.83
C SER A 27 -19.33 13.36 13.47
N THR A 28 -19.23 14.40 14.31
CA THR A 28 -19.72 15.75 13.99
C THR A 28 -18.75 16.44 13.01
N GLU A 29 -19.19 17.48 12.28
CA GLU A 29 -18.39 18.22 11.28
C GLU A 29 -16.95 18.54 11.75
N LYS A 30 -16.78 18.93 13.02
CA LYS A 30 -15.48 19.28 13.61
C LYS A 30 -14.57 18.07 13.90
N ALA A 31 -15.16 16.91 14.17
CA ALA A 31 -14.46 15.66 14.48
C ALA A 31 -14.16 14.82 13.22
N ARG A 32 -14.63 15.24 12.03
CA ARG A 32 -14.32 14.53 10.76
C ARG A 32 -12.85 14.58 10.38
N ALA A 33 -12.12 15.58 10.87
CA ALA A 33 -10.67 15.63 10.75
C ALA A 33 -9.99 14.43 11.45
N ASP A 34 -10.61 13.89 12.49
CA ASP A 34 -10.08 12.73 13.22
C ASP A 34 -10.21 11.42 12.42
N CYS A 35 -11.05 11.41 11.37
CA CYS A 35 -11.22 10.28 10.45
C CYS A 35 -10.23 10.28 9.27
N VAL A 36 -9.31 11.25 9.21
CA VAL A 36 -8.26 11.31 8.19
C VAL A 36 -7.37 10.06 8.14
N PRO A 37 -6.96 9.43 9.25
CA PRO A 37 -6.18 8.20 9.21
C PRO A 37 -6.90 7.06 8.47
N ALA A 38 -8.18 6.82 8.78
CA ALA A 38 -8.98 5.79 8.12
C ALA A 38 -9.16 6.07 6.62
N ARG A 39 -9.32 7.35 6.25
CA ARG A 39 -9.35 7.78 4.84
C ARG A 39 -8.03 7.48 4.14
N ASP A 40 -6.92 7.80 4.79
CA ASP A 40 -5.59 7.63 4.22
C ASP A 40 -5.24 6.16 4.02
N ASP A 41 -5.72 5.26 4.89
CA ASP A 41 -5.57 3.81 4.73
C ASP A 41 -6.41 3.27 3.55
N TYR A 42 -7.63 3.80 3.35
CA TYR A 42 -8.43 3.47 2.16
C TYR A 42 -7.74 3.92 0.85
N LEU A 43 -7.18 5.13 0.82
CA LEU A 43 -6.45 5.64 -0.33
C LEU A 43 -5.13 4.90 -0.55
N GLU A 44 -4.48 4.44 0.51
CA GLU A 44 -3.29 3.61 0.45
C GLU A 44 -3.62 2.27 -0.21
N CYS A 45 -4.66 1.56 0.23
CA CYS A 45 -5.08 0.30 -0.39
C CYS A 45 -5.45 0.45 -1.87
N LEU A 46 -6.03 1.59 -2.28
CA LEU A 46 -6.42 1.81 -3.68
C LEU A 46 -5.23 2.08 -4.61
N HIS A 47 -4.18 2.73 -4.10
CA HIS A 47 -3.14 3.32 -4.93
C HIS A 47 -1.72 2.85 -4.60
N HIS A 48 -1.52 2.18 -3.46
CA HIS A 48 -0.26 1.62 -2.98
C HIS A 48 0.91 2.62 -3.00
N PHE A 49 0.65 3.93 -2.85
CA PHE A 49 1.70 4.95 -2.99
C PHE A 49 2.85 4.75 -1.99
N LYS A 50 2.50 4.48 -0.72
CA LYS A 50 3.47 4.28 0.36
C LYS A 50 4.23 2.98 0.15
N GLU A 51 3.54 1.92 -0.24
CA GLU A 51 4.14 0.62 -0.55
C GLU A 51 5.13 0.70 -1.72
N ILE A 52 4.71 1.28 -2.85
CA ILE A 52 5.56 1.46 -4.04
C ILE A 52 6.81 2.29 -3.69
N ALA A 53 6.66 3.37 -2.93
CA ALA A 53 7.80 4.18 -2.49
C ALA A 53 8.78 3.39 -1.61
N ARG A 54 8.25 2.59 -0.67
CA ARG A 54 9.05 1.74 0.22
C ARG A 54 9.78 0.65 -0.56
N VAL A 55 9.10 -0.04 -1.47
CA VAL A 55 9.69 -1.07 -2.32
C VAL A 55 10.81 -0.49 -3.18
N ARG A 56 10.62 0.69 -3.78
CA ARG A 56 11.68 1.38 -4.55
C ARG A 56 12.89 1.73 -3.71
N ALA A 57 12.68 2.21 -2.48
CA ALA A 57 13.76 2.51 -1.55
C ALA A 57 14.57 1.26 -1.20
N ILE A 58 13.89 0.15 -0.85
CA ILE A 58 14.55 -1.11 -0.53
C ILE A 58 15.30 -1.66 -1.75
N GLN A 59 14.68 -1.68 -2.93
CA GLN A 59 15.32 -2.14 -4.17
C GLN A 59 16.61 -1.35 -4.49
N THR A 60 16.63 -0.05 -4.20
CA THR A 60 17.81 0.79 -4.40
C THR A 60 18.93 0.41 -3.43
N VAL A 61 18.59 0.20 -2.16
CA VAL A 61 19.55 -0.24 -1.13
C VAL A 61 20.10 -1.63 -1.45
N GLU A 62 19.24 -2.58 -1.79
CA GLU A 62 19.62 -3.95 -2.16
C GLU A 62 20.55 -3.96 -3.38
N ARG A 63 20.27 -3.16 -4.41
CA ARG A 63 21.15 -3.04 -5.59
C ARG A 63 22.53 -2.51 -5.22
N ASN A 64 22.60 -1.51 -4.33
CA ASN A 64 23.87 -0.94 -3.87
C ASN A 64 24.66 -1.95 -3.04
N ASN A 65 23.99 -2.71 -2.17
CA ASN A 65 24.60 -3.77 -1.37
C ASN A 65 25.11 -4.90 -2.27
N TYR A 66 24.35 -5.30 -3.28
CA TYR A 66 24.77 -6.28 -4.27
C TYR A 66 26.06 -5.85 -4.99
N ALA A 67 26.11 -4.61 -5.50
CA ALA A 67 27.29 -4.09 -6.20
C ALA A 67 28.55 -4.09 -5.32
N LYS A 68 28.42 -3.71 -4.03
CA LYS A 68 29.53 -3.74 -3.07
C LYS A 68 30.00 -5.16 -2.76
N ASN A 69 29.08 -6.09 -2.50
CA ASN A 69 29.44 -7.47 -2.18
C ASN A 69 30.03 -8.22 -3.38
N LYS A 70 29.56 -7.92 -4.60
CA LYS A 70 30.18 -8.43 -5.83
C LYS A 70 31.65 -8.00 -5.97
N ALA A 71 31.98 -6.76 -5.60
CA ALA A 71 33.37 -6.30 -5.56
C ALA A 71 34.21 -7.03 -4.50
N ASN A 72 33.57 -7.52 -3.43
CA ASN A 72 34.20 -8.29 -2.35
C ASN A 72 34.20 -9.81 -2.59
N GLY A 73 33.73 -10.29 -3.75
CA GLY A 73 33.75 -11.71 -4.13
C GLY A 73 32.62 -12.58 -3.56
N THR A 74 31.61 -11.99 -2.89
CA THR A 74 30.45 -12.72 -2.36
C THR A 74 29.20 -12.41 -3.19
N ASP A 75 28.77 -13.36 -4.01
CA ASP A 75 27.58 -13.23 -4.86
C ASP A 75 26.34 -13.72 -4.08
N HIS A 76 25.41 -12.82 -3.76
CA HIS A 76 24.13 -13.17 -3.12
C HIS A 76 22.97 -12.69 -4.00
N LYS A 77 21.87 -13.46 -4.02
CA LYS A 77 20.73 -13.20 -4.91
C LYS A 77 19.93 -11.97 -4.45
N ILE A 78 19.74 -11.01 -5.34
CA ILE A 78 18.81 -9.89 -5.12
C ILE A 78 17.37 -10.44 -5.05
N ILE A 79 16.66 -10.17 -3.97
CA ILE A 79 15.24 -10.51 -3.84
C ILE A 79 14.43 -9.57 -4.74
N SER A 80 13.67 -10.12 -5.69
CA SER A 80 12.74 -9.32 -6.50
C SER A 80 11.52 -8.96 -5.65
N LEU A 81 11.50 -7.73 -5.13
CA LEU A 81 10.35 -7.16 -4.41
C LEU A 81 9.25 -6.65 -5.35
N ALA A 82 9.25 -7.09 -6.61
CA ALA A 82 8.16 -6.80 -7.53
C ALA A 82 6.94 -7.61 -7.05
N GLY A 83 6.15 -7.01 -6.18
CA GLY A 83 4.81 -7.47 -5.85
C GLY A 83 4.01 -7.63 -7.14
N SER A 84 3.26 -8.71 -7.21
CA SER A 84 2.36 -9.16 -8.28
C SER A 84 1.17 -8.22 -8.54
N ASP A 85 1.32 -6.90 -8.41
CA ASP A 85 0.21 -5.93 -8.42
C ASP A 85 0.30 -4.96 -9.60
N GLN A 86 0.40 -5.52 -10.81
CA GLN A 86 0.14 -4.80 -12.07
C GLN A 86 -0.99 -5.44 -12.88
N ASN A 87 -1.80 -6.34 -12.30
CA ASN A 87 -2.93 -6.92 -13.03
C ASN A 87 -4.17 -7.06 -12.14
N SER A 88 -4.98 -5.99 -12.10
CA SER A 88 -6.45 -6.00 -12.19
C SER A 88 -7.07 -4.84 -11.43
#